data_AF-A0A955TFF0-F1
#
_entry.id   AF-A0A955TFF0-F1
#
_cell.length_a   1.000
_cell.length_b   1.000
_cell.length_c   1.000
_cell.angle_alpha   90.00
_cell.angle_beta   90.00
_cell.angle_gamma   90.00
#
_symmetry.space_group_name_H-M   'P 1'
#
loop_
_entity.id
_entity.type
_entity.pdbx_description
1 polymer ?
#
loop_
_entity_poly.entity_id
_entity_poly.type
_entity_poly.pdbx_seq_one_letter_code
_entity_poly.pdbx_strand_id
1 'polypeptide(L)' 'LDTRGELAFVYREAWVTFVGGTLVPVGGHNLLEPAQWGRPVLFGPHVDHCRDIAGRLLGAGGGLQIQN' A
#
# COMPACT_ATOMS: atom_id res chain seq x y z
N LEU A 1 -1.09 -0.57 16.15
CA LEU A 1 -0.91 0.90 16.07
C LEU A 1 -2.26 1.49 15.71
N ASP A 2 -3.03 1.90 16.70
CA ASP A 2 -4.38 2.45 16.51
C ASP A 2 -4.42 3.88 17.05
N THR A 3 -3.78 4.78 16.31
CA THR A 3 -3.85 6.23 16.55
C THR A 3 -3.79 6.90 15.17
N ARG A 4 -4.92 7.44 14.72
CA ARG A 4 -5.07 8.15 13.45
C ARG A 4 -4.08 9.33 13.40
N GLY A 5 -2.98 9.16 12.67
CA GLY A 5 -1.97 10.21 12.45
C GLY A 5 -0.52 9.72 12.52
N GLU A 6 -0.21 8.74 13.38
CA GLU A 6 1.19 8.27 13.54
C GLU A 6 1.66 7.37 12.40
N LEU A 7 0.72 6.68 11.73
CA LEU A 7 1.03 5.81 10.60
C LEU A 7 1.69 6.59 9.43
N ALA A 8 1.32 7.86 9.24
CA ALA A 8 1.94 8.73 8.25
C ALA A 8 3.42 9.02 8.55
N PHE A 9 3.78 9.16 9.84
CA PHE A 9 5.18 9.33 10.25
C PHE A 9 5.99 8.04 10.04
N VAL A 10 5.40 6.89 10.35
CA VAL A 10 6.04 5.60 10.10
C VAL A 10 6.26 5.37 8.60
N TYR A 11 5.30 5.73 7.74
CA TYR A 11 5.49 5.63 6.29
C TYR A 11 6.58 6.54 5.73
N ARG A 12 6.77 7.74 6.31
CA ARG A 12 7.84 8.65 5.90
C ARG A 12 9.24 8.07 6.14
N GLU A 13 9.44 7.43 7.29
CA GLU A 13 10.72 6.85 7.70
C GLU A 13 10.92 5.42 7.14
N ALA A 14 9.85 4.75 6.72
CA ALA A 14 9.93 3.40 6.16
C ALA A 14 10.64 3.39 4.80
N TRP A 15 11.58 2.45 4.62
CA TRP A 15 12.16 2.18 3.30
C TRP A 15 11.23 1.44 2.36
N VAL A 16 10.36 0.59 2.91
CA VAL A 16 9.36 -0.20 2.19
C VAL A 16 8.12 -0.29 3.06
N THR A 17 6.94 -0.24 2.45
CA THR A 17 5.66 -0.29 3.15
C THR A 17 4.84 -1.46 2.65
N PHE A 18 4.13 -2.15 3.54
CA PHE A 18 3.18 -3.19 3.17
C PHE A 18 1.78 -2.78 3.61
N VAL A 19 0.82 -2.81 2.68
CA VAL A 19 -0.56 -2.40 2.95
C VAL A 19 -1.42 -3.63 3.23
N GLY A 20 -1.93 -3.71 4.46
CA GLY A 20 -2.82 -4.77 4.90
C GLY A 20 -4.18 -4.78 4.21
N GLY A 21 -4.97 -5.83 4.48
CA GLY A 21 -6.27 -6.04 3.82
C GLY A 21 -6.16 -6.43 2.34
N THR A 22 -4.94 -6.63 1.82
CA THR A 22 -4.68 -6.97 0.42
C THR A 22 -4.33 -8.46 0.22
N LEU A 23 -4.01 -9.18 1.29
CA LEU A 23 -3.75 -10.64 1.28
C LEU A 23 -4.99 -11.49 1.57
N VAL A 24 -6.11 -10.86 1.89
CA VAL A 24 -7.41 -11.50 2.11
C VAL A 24 -8.47 -10.74 1.32
N PRO A 25 -9.59 -11.37 0.90
CA PRO A 25 -10.59 -10.78 0.01
C PRO A 25 -11.48 -9.75 0.72
N VAL A 26 -10.87 -8.70 1.28
CA VAL A 26 -11.54 -7.55 1.91
C VAL A 26 -11.38 -6.27 1.09
N GLY A 27 -10.70 -6.34 -0.06
CA GLY A 27 -10.61 -5.27 -1.07
C GLY A 27 -9.41 -4.32 -0.93
N GLY A 28 -8.55 -4.49 0.09
CA GLY A 28 -7.35 -3.68 0.27
C GLY A 28 -7.56 -2.34 0.99
N HIS A 29 -6.57 -1.91 1.76
CA HIS A 29 -6.51 -0.57 2.35
C HIS A 29 -5.87 0.44 1.39
N ASN A 30 -5.90 1.72 1.77
CA ASN A 30 -5.45 2.83 0.94
C ASN A 30 -3.95 2.77 0.60
N LEU A 31 -3.63 2.42 -0.64
CA LEU A 31 -2.27 2.37 -1.18
C LEU A 31 -1.63 3.76 -1.38
N LEU A 32 -2.42 4.83 -1.43
CA LEU A 32 -1.92 6.19 -1.68
C LEU A 32 -1.19 6.77 -0.46
N GLU A 33 -1.63 6.39 0.74
CA GLU A 33 -1.10 6.90 2.01
C GLU A 33 0.40 6.63 2.21
N PRO A 34 0.95 5.43 1.87
CA PRO A 34 2.40 5.25 1.80
C PRO A 34 3.04 5.79 0.51
N ALA A 35 2.36 5.67 -0.63
CA ALA A 35 2.92 6.05 -1.93
C ALA A 35 3.25 7.55 -2.04
N GLN A 36 2.50 8.42 -1.37
CA GLN A 36 2.73 9.87 -1.38
C GLN A 36 4.12 10.27 -0.83
N TRP A 37 4.77 9.38 -0.07
CA TRP A 37 6.11 9.59 0.48
C TRP A 37 7.23 9.08 -0.44
N GLY A 38 6.90 8.62 -1.65
CA GLY A 38 7.88 8.08 -2.61
C GLY A 38 8.50 6.75 -2.17
N ARG A 39 7.85 6.04 -1.26
CA ARG A 39 8.32 4.73 -0.77
C ARG A 39 7.66 3.60 -1.55
N PRO A 40 8.41 2.54 -1.90
CA PRO A 40 7.84 1.33 -2.48
C PRO A 40 6.70 0.76 -1.64
N VAL A 41 5.59 0.41 -2.30
CA VAL A 41 4.38 -0.14 -1.67
C VAL A 41 4.19 -1.60 -2.08
N LEU A 42 4.26 -2.49 -1.10
CA LEU A 42 3.92 -3.91 -1.22
C LEU A 42 2.45 -4.12 -0.91
N PHE A 43 1.77 -4.92 -1.73
CA PHE A 43 0.37 -5.28 -1.51
C PHE A 43 0.04 -6.66 -2.10
N GLY A 44 -0.94 -7.35 -1.53
CA GLY A 44 -1.45 -8.62 -2.04
C GLY A 44 -2.44 -8.48 -3.21
N PRO A 45 -2.99 -9.59 -3.73
CA PRO A 45 -3.81 -9.60 -4.93
C PRO A 45 -5.21 -8.97 -4.74
N HIS A 46 -5.69 -8.80 -3.51
CA HIS A 46 -7.04 -8.31 -3.21
C HIS A 46 -7.06 -6.79 -3.07
N VAL A 47 -7.07 -6.07 -4.20
CA VAL A 47 -7.01 -4.59 -4.26
C VAL A 47 -8.28 -3.98 -4.85
N ASP A 48 -9.44 -4.61 -4.68
CA ASP A 48 -10.68 -4.19 -5.34
C ASP A 48 -11.09 -2.74 -5.03
N HIS A 49 -10.82 -2.24 -3.81
CA HIS A 49 -11.09 -0.85 -3.42
C HIS A 49 -10.01 0.14 -3.87
N CYS A 50 -8.84 -0.35 -4.28
CA CYS A 50 -7.66 0.46 -4.59
C CYS A 50 -7.04 0.11 -5.94
N ARG A 51 -7.82 -0.50 -6.84
CA ARG A 51 -7.34 -1.09 -8.10
C ARG A 51 -6.65 -0.07 -9.01
N ASP A 52 -7.21 1.12 -9.11
CA ASP A 52 -6.64 2.20 -9.93
C ASP A 52 -5.26 2.62 -9.42
N ILE A 53 -5.13 2.78 -8.10
CA ILE A 53 -3.84 3.14 -7.48
C ILE A 53 -2.86 1.98 -7.58
N ALA A 54 -3.29 0.74 -7.38
CA ALA A 54 -2.46 -0.44 -7.58
C ALA A 54 -1.89 -0.49 -9.00
N GLY A 55 -2.73 -0.28 -10.03
CA GLY A 55 -2.30 -0.23 -11.42
C GLY A 55 -1.30 0.89 -11.70
N ARG A 56 -1.53 2.10 -11.15
CA ARG A 56 -0.61 3.23 -11.28
C ARG A 56 0.74 2.97 -10.60
N LEU A 57 0.73 2.34 -9.43
CA LEU A 57 1.96 2.00 -8.70
C LEU A 57 2.78 0.95 -9.44
N LEU A 58 2.13 -0.09 -9.97
CA LEU A 58 2.79 -1.10 -10.81
C LEU A 58 3.37 -0.47 -12.08
N GLY A 59 2.59 0.35 -12.78
CA GLY A 59 3.03 1.01 -14.01
C GLY A 59 4.18 2.01 -13.80
N ALA A 60 4.24 2.65 -12.63
CA ALA A 60 5.31 3.60 -12.27
C ALA A 60 6.52 2.94 -11.60
N GLY A 61 6.52 1.62 -11.37
CA GLY A 61 7.56 0.92 -10.59
C GLY A 61 7.59 1.27 -9.10
N GLY A 62 6.56 1.95 -8.60
CA GLY A 62 6.42 2.35 -7.20
C GLY A 62 5.71 1.32 -6.31
N GLY A 63 5.23 0.21 -6.90
CA GLY A 63 4.57 -0.85 -6.15
C GLY A 63 4.96 -2.24 -6.64
N LEU A 64 4.86 -3.21 -5.74
CA LEU A 64 5.09 -4.61 -6.02
C LEU A 64 3.93 -5.44 -5.44
N GLN A 65 3.24 -6.17 -6.33
CA GLN A 65 2.20 -7.09 -5.91
C GLN A 65 2.83 -8.41 -5.48
N ILE A 66 2.56 -8.83 -4.25
CA ILE A 66 3.02 -10.09 -3.68
C ILE A 66 1.91 -11.14 -3.71
N GLN A 67 2.29 -12.42 -3.78
CA GLN A 67 1.40 -13.56 -3.66
C GLN A 67 1.77 -14.37 -2.41
N ASN A 68 0.78 -15.01 -1.80
CA ASN A 68 0.99 -16.06 -0.81
C ASN A 68 1.30 -17.39 -1.48
#